data_AF-A0A367LYD0-F1
#
_entry.id   AF-A0A367LYD0-F1
#
_cell.length_a   1.000
_cell.length_b   1.000
_cell.length_c   1.000
_cell.angle_alpha   90.00
_cell.angle_beta   90.00
_cell.angle_gamma   90.00
#
_symmetry.space_group_name_H-M   'P 1'
#
loop_
_entity.id
_entity.type
_entity.pdbx_description
1 polymer ?
#
loop_
_entity_poly.entity_id
_entity_poly.type
_entity_poly.pdbx_seq_one_letter_code
_entity_poly.pdbx_strand_id
1 'polypeptide(L)' 'MQIRADFDSGNIQVIDASDPRRIRLAIRPDLASQHFQWFHFKVEGMAAATEHRFPLVNAGPSAYSPAWRGSQAVASY' A
#
# COMPACT_ATOMS: atom_id res chain seq x y z
N MET A 1 -0.17 -2.55 -15.30
CA MET A 1 -0.53 -1.90 -14.02
C MET A 1 0.63 -1.06 -13.53
N GLN A 2 0.36 0.18 -13.11
CA GLN A 2 1.33 1.09 -12.52
C GLN A 2 0.82 1.53 -11.15
N ILE A 3 1.69 1.54 -10.14
CA ILE A 3 1.37 1.96 -8.78
C ILE A 3 2.24 3.16 -8.44
N ARG A 4 1.62 4.24 -7.98
CA ARG A 4 2.32 5.49 -7.65
C ARG A 4 1.74 6.18 -6.42
N ALA A 5 2.55 7.03 -5.80
CA ALA A 5 2.22 7.83 -4.63
C ALA A 5 2.86 9.23 -4.72
N ASP A 6 3.04 9.71 -5.95
CA ASP A 6 3.65 11.00 -6.34
C ASP A 6 2.61 12.13 -6.34
N PHE A 7 1.87 12.24 -5.23
CA PHE A 7 0.79 13.21 -5.06
C PHE A 7 0.59 13.55 -3.57
N ASP A 8 -0.27 14.52 -3.28
CA ASP A 8 -0.52 14.96 -1.91
C ASP A 8 -0.97 13.80 -1.01
N SER A 9 -0.40 13.71 0.20
CA SER A 9 -0.53 12.61 1.17
C SER A 9 -0.08 11.22 0.69
N GLY A 10 0.50 11.12 -0.51
CA GLY A 10 0.95 9.86 -1.11
C GLY A 10 2.01 9.15 -0.28
N ASN A 11 1.71 7.92 0.11
CA ASN A 11 2.63 7.05 0.85
C ASN A 11 2.48 5.59 0.42
N ILE A 12 3.41 5.13 -0.40
CA ILE A 12 3.70 3.71 -0.64
C ILE A 12 5.11 3.55 -1.19
N GLN A 13 5.69 2.38 -0.98
CA GLN A 13 6.87 1.87 -1.66
C GLN A 13 6.47 0.62 -2.44
N VAL A 14 6.73 0.63 -3.75
CA VAL A 14 6.48 -0.53 -4.62
C VAL A 14 7.72 -1.42 -4.58
N ILE A 15 7.59 -2.62 -4.04
CA ILE A 15 8.67 -3.62 -4.04
C ILE A 15 8.59 -4.44 -5.32
N ASP A 16 7.39 -4.90 -5.65
CA ASP A 16 7.10 -5.65 -6.88
C ASP A 16 5.63 -5.46 -7.26
N ALA A 17 5.37 -5.19 -8.54
CA ALA A 17 4.04 -5.07 -9.11
C ALA A 17 3.94 -5.74 -10.50
N SER A 18 4.87 -6.64 -10.84
CA SER A 18 4.86 -7.32 -12.15
C SER A 18 3.74 -8.35 -12.28
N ASP A 19 3.29 -8.94 -11.15
CA ASP A 19 2.19 -9.90 -11.09
C ASP A 19 1.01 -9.34 -10.26
N PRO A 20 -0.17 -9.10 -10.85
CA PRO A 20 -1.39 -8.68 -10.16
C PRO A 20 -1.82 -9.52 -8.96
N ARG A 21 -1.47 -10.82 -8.97
CA ARG A 21 -1.81 -11.77 -7.89
C ARG A 21 -0.77 -11.79 -6.78
N ARG A 22 0.40 -11.16 -7.00
CA ARG A 22 1.58 -11.26 -6.14
C ARG A 22 2.28 -9.91 -5.93
N ILE A 23 1.51 -8.82 -5.94
CA ILE A 23 2.00 -7.48 -5.64
C ILE A 23 2.65 -7.46 -4.25
N ARG A 24 3.70 -6.68 -4.08
CA ARG A 24 4.38 -6.46 -2.80
C ARG A 24 4.57 -4.97 -2.58
N LEU A 25 3.94 -4.45 -1.52
CA LEU A 25 4.01 -3.05 -1.15
C LEU A 25 4.57 -2.91 0.27
N ALA A 26 5.22 -1.79 0.54
CA ALA A 26 5.60 -1.37 1.89
C ALA A 26 5.17 0.07 2.15
N ILE A 27 4.90 0.39 3.41
CA ILE A 27 4.61 1.76 3.86
C ILE A 27 5.94 2.47 4.14
N ARG A 28 6.12 3.70 3.64
CA ARG A 28 7.32 4.51 3.92
C ARG A 28 7.24 5.09 5.35
N PRO A 29 8.34 5.08 6.12
CA PRO A 29 8.46 5.87 7.35
C PRO A 29 8.21 7.36 7.14
N ASP A 30 7.75 8.03 8.18
CA ASP A 30 7.64 9.48 8.19
C ASP A 30 9.02 10.14 8.02
N LEU A 31 9.05 11.35 7.45
CA LEU A 31 10.28 12.01 6.99
C LEU A 31 11.41 12.07 8.04
N ALA A 32 11.05 12.28 9.31
CA ALA A 32 12.00 12.44 10.40
C ALA A 32 11.69 11.51 11.59
N SER A 33 11.05 10.35 11.34
CA SER A 33 10.77 9.39 12.40
C SER A 33 10.67 7.95 11.88
N GLN A 34 10.76 6.99 12.78
CA GLN A 34 10.54 5.57 12.45
C GLN A 34 9.05 5.20 12.34
N HIS A 35 8.13 6.11 12.68
CA HIS A 35 6.70 5.83 12.63
C HIS A 35 6.22 5.68 11.19
N PHE A 36 5.30 4.75 11.01
CA PHE A 36 4.49 4.62 9.81
C PHE A 36 3.22 3.86 10.13
N GLN A 37 2.15 4.20 9.42
CA GLN A 37 0.85 3.51 9.50
C GLN A 37 0.00 3.93 8.29
N TRP A 38 0.03 5.22 7.97
CA TRP A 38 -0.70 5.81 6.85
C TRP A 38 -0.15 5.32 5.51
N PHE A 39 -1.04 4.90 4.61
CA PHE A 39 -0.73 4.60 3.23
C PHE A 39 -1.78 5.23 2.32
N HIS A 40 -1.33 5.70 1.15
CA HIS A 40 -2.20 6.26 0.12
C HIS A 40 -1.49 6.14 -1.22
N PHE A 41 -2.09 5.40 -2.16
CA PHE A 41 -1.50 5.16 -3.47
C PHE A 41 -2.59 5.07 -4.55
N LYS A 42 -2.18 5.35 -5.79
CA LYS A 42 -3.01 5.21 -6.98
C LYS A 42 -2.53 4.01 -7.79
N VAL A 43 -3.49 3.26 -8.34
CA VAL A 43 -3.23 2.17 -9.28
C VAL A 43 -3.88 2.49 -10.62
N GLU A 44 -3.11 2.38 -11.71
CA GLU A 44 -3.58 2.64 -13.07
C GLU A 44 -3.29 1.43 -13.97
N GLY A 45 -4.06 1.26 -15.05
CA GLY A 45 -3.86 0.17 -16.02
C GLY A 45 -4.04 -1.22 -15.42
N MET A 46 -5.07 -1.40 -14.57
CA MET A 46 -5.51 -2.70 -14.09
C MET A 46 -6.34 -3.42 -15.17
N ALA A 47 -6.18 -4.74 -15.26
CA ALA A 47 -6.96 -5.55 -16.19
C ALA A 47 -8.41 -5.73 -15.69
N ALA A 48 -9.37 -5.70 -16.60
CA ALA A 48 -10.76 -6.02 -16.27
C ALA A 48 -10.89 -7.48 -15.82
N ALA A 49 -11.91 -7.76 -15.00
CA ALA A 49 -12.24 -9.10 -14.50
C ALA A 49 -11.06 -9.86 -13.84
N THR A 50 -10.08 -9.14 -13.29
CA THR A 50 -8.91 -9.70 -12.61
C THR A 50 -8.95 -9.34 -11.12
N GLU A 51 -8.77 -10.32 -10.24
CA GLU A 51 -8.61 -10.07 -8.80
C GLU A 51 -7.19 -9.56 -8.53
N HIS A 52 -7.08 -8.45 -7.80
CA HIS A 52 -5.80 -7.87 -7.38
C HIS A 52 -5.64 -7.99 -5.86
N ARG A 53 -4.45 -8.37 -5.40
CA ARG A 53 -4.12 -8.47 -3.98
C ARG A 53 -2.97 -7.53 -3.63
N PHE A 54 -3.14 -6.71 -2.60
CA PHE A 54 -2.20 -5.65 -2.22
C PHE A 54 -1.67 -5.85 -0.78
N PRO A 55 -0.76 -6.81 -0.54
CA PRO A 55 -0.19 -7.00 0.78
C PRO A 55 0.81 -5.88 1.14
N LEU A 56 0.66 -5.34 2.34
CA LEU A 56 1.61 -4.44 2.98
C LEU A 56 2.62 -5.28 3.80
N VAL A 57 3.78 -5.57 3.21
CA VAL A 57 4.74 -6.57 3.77
C VAL A 57 5.35 -6.13 5.11
N ASN A 58 5.36 -4.83 5.39
CA ASN A 58 5.89 -4.26 6.62
C ASN A 58 4.79 -3.78 7.58
N ALA A 59 3.54 -4.23 7.44
CA ALA A 59 2.47 -3.86 8.37
C ALA A 59 2.74 -4.31 9.82
N GLY A 60 3.45 -5.42 10.02
CA GLY A 60 3.80 -5.94 11.34
C GLY A 60 4.62 -4.99 12.23
N PRO A 61 5.68 -4.33 11.72
CA PRO A 61 6.43 -3.32 12.47
C PRO A 61 5.85 -1.88 12.44
N SER A 62 4.60 -1.68 12.01
CA SER A 62 4.00 -0.33 11.98
C SER A 62 3.75 0.24 13.38
N ALA A 63 3.55 1.56 13.48
CA ALA A 63 3.40 2.25 14.77
C ALA A 63 2.26 1.66 15.64
N TYR A 64 1.19 1.17 15.01
CA TYR A 64 0.05 0.56 15.69
C TYR A 64 -0.29 -0.82 15.07
N SER A 65 0.66 -1.75 15.05
CA SER A 65 0.46 -3.09 14.46
C SER A 65 -0.81 -3.83 14.94
N PRO A 66 -1.22 -3.77 16.22
CA PRO A 66 -2.47 -4.39 16.66
C PRO A 66 -3.73 -3.82 16.00
N ALA A 67 -3.69 -2.56 15.54
CA ALA A 67 -4.83 -1.86 14.94
C ALA A 67 -5.18 -2.38 13.53
N TRP A 68 -4.33 -3.19 12.91
CA TRP A 68 -4.67 -3.88 11.66
C TRP A 68 -5.77 -4.94 11.84
N ARG A 69 -5.91 -5.50 13.05
CA ARG A 69 -6.95 -6.50 13.33
C ARG A 69 -8.33 -5.84 13.25
N GLY A 70 -9.17 -6.34 12.34
CA GLY A 70 -10.51 -5.80 12.10
C GLY A 70 -10.55 -4.52 11.27
N SER A 71 -9.40 -3.98 10.87
CA SER A 71 -9.34 -2.83 9.97
C SER A 71 -9.69 -3.23 8.53
N GLN A 72 -10.36 -2.32 7.83
CA GLN A 72 -10.64 -2.44 6.40
C GLN A 72 -10.01 -1.24 5.68
N ALA A 73 -9.32 -1.49 4.58
CA ALA A 73 -8.83 -0.42 3.72
C ALA A 73 -9.99 0.29 3.04
N VAL A 74 -9.79 1.57 2.71
CA VAL A 74 -10.73 2.37 1.92
C VAL A 74 -10.22 2.51 0.48
N ALA A 75 -11.13 2.65 -0.47
CA ALA A 75 -10.81 2.83 -1.89
C ALA A 75 -11.78 3.81 -2.56
N SER A 76 -11.34 4.45 -3.64
CA SER A 76 -12.12 5.35 -4.50
C SER A 76 -11.69 5.15 -5.96
N TYR A 77 -12.63 5.35 -6.90
CA TYR A 77 -12.45 5.11 -8.34
C TYR A 77 -12.38 6.41 -9.13
#